data_AF-H1ZZI7-F1
#
_entry.id   AF-H1ZZI7-F1
#
_cell.length_a   1.000
_cell.length_b   1.000
_cell.length_c   1.000
_cell.angle_alpha   90.00
_cell.angle_beta   90.00
_cell.angle_gamma   90.00
#
_symmetry.space_group_name_H-M   'P 1'
#
loop_
_entity.id
_entity.type
_entity.pdbx_description
1 polymer ?
#
loop_
_entity_poly.entity_id
_entity_poly.type
_entity_poly.pdbx_seq_one_letter_code
_entity_poly.pdbx_strand_id
1 'polypeptide(L)'
;MSIFPIALALLLIGLEEGEAARDGYPLSKNNNCKIYCPDTDVCKDTCKNRASAPDGKCDGWNSCYCFKVPDHIPVWGDPGTKPCMT
;
A
#
# COMPACT_ATOMS: atom_id res chain seq x y z
N MET A 1 -32.15 21.16 19.81
CA MET A 1 -30.79 20.64 20.13
C MET A 1 -29.98 20.70 18.84
N SER A 2 -28.81 21.34 18.84
CA SER A 2 -27.99 21.50 17.63
C SER A 2 -27.25 20.19 17.33
N ILE A 3 -27.41 19.66 16.11
CA ILE A 3 -26.70 18.46 15.62
C ILE A 3 -25.29 18.75 15.11
N PHE A 4 -24.93 20.03 14.99
CA PHE A 4 -23.65 20.49 14.46
C PHE A 4 -22.42 19.91 15.18
N PRO A 5 -22.34 19.84 16.53
CA PRO A 5 -21.18 19.25 17.20
C PRO A 5 -21.03 17.76 16.95
N ILE A 6 -22.15 17.04 16.74
CA ILE A 6 -22.13 15.59 16.46
C ILE A 6 -21.58 15.35 15.05
N ALA A 7 -22.03 16.11 14.06
CA ALA A 7 -21.52 16.02 12.69
C ALA A 7 -20.02 16.33 12.59
N LEU A 8 -19.56 17.35 13.35
CA LEU A 8 -18.14 17.71 13.39
C LEU A 8 -17.28 16.62 14.04
N ALA A 9 -17.77 16.00 15.13
CA ALA A 9 -17.07 14.89 15.78
C ALA A 9 -16.93 13.67 14.87
N LEU A 10 -17.97 13.31 14.12
CA LEU A 10 -17.92 12.20 13.15
C LEU A 10 -16.96 12.48 11.99
N LEU A 11 -16.88 13.73 11.51
CA LEU A 11 -15.91 14.14 10.50
C LEU A 11 -14.47 14.03 11.01
N LEU A 12 -14.21 14.39 12.28
CA LEU A 12 -12.88 14.29 12.88
C LEU A 12 -12.45 12.83 13.07
N ILE A 13 -13.34 11.98 13.58
CA ILE A 13 -13.08 10.54 13.74
C ILE A 13 -12.80 9.89 12.37
N GLY A 14 -13.59 10.23 11.34
CA GLY A 14 -13.38 9.71 9.99
C GLY A 14 -12.14 10.26 9.27
N LEU A 15 -11.55 11.36 9.74
CA LEU A 15 -10.33 11.95 9.17
C LEU A 15 -9.06 11.37 9.80
N GLU A 16 -9.10 10.99 11.08
CA GLU A 16 -7.98 10.31 11.75
C GLU A 16 -7.86 8.83 11.35
N GLU A 17 -8.92 8.21 10.83
CA GLU A 17 -8.91 6.83 10.34
C GLU A 17 -8.41 6.68 8.90
N GLY A 18 -7.86 7.73 8.29
CA GLY A 18 -6.99 7.55 7.15
C GLY A 18 -5.73 6.84 7.63
N GLU A 19 -5.76 5.49 7.68
CA GLU A 19 -4.61 4.65 7.99
C GLU A 19 -3.40 5.28 7.33
N ALA A 20 -2.41 5.67 8.14
CA ALA A 20 -1.18 6.24 7.62
C ALA A 20 -0.70 5.29 6.52
N ALA A 21 -0.58 5.84 5.32
CA ALA A 21 -0.38 5.07 4.12
C ALA A 21 0.83 5.64 3.40
N ARG A 22 1.73 4.76 3.00
CA ARG A 22 2.93 5.10 2.24
C ARG A 22 2.94 4.39 0.90
N ASP A 23 3.72 4.89 -0.02
CA ASP A 23 3.94 4.21 -1.29
C ASP A 23 5.11 3.24 -1.18
N GLY A 24 5.13 2.18 -1.98
CA GLY A 24 6.26 1.26 -1.96
C GLY A 24 6.13 0.04 -2.86
N TYR A 25 7.21 -0.74 -2.92
CA TYR A 25 7.26 -1.97 -3.69
C TYR A 25 6.73 -3.14 -2.85
N PRO A 26 5.67 -3.85 -3.30
CA PRO A 26 5.16 -5.01 -2.60
C PRO A 26 6.19 -6.15 -2.63
N LEU A 27 6.23 -6.93 -1.55
CA LEU A 27 7.11 -8.07 -1.43
C LEU A 27 6.47 -9.35 -1.98
N SER A 28 7.24 -10.10 -2.75
CA SER A 28 6.90 -11.48 -3.12
C SER A 28 6.89 -12.35 -1.86
N LYS A 29 5.79 -13.07 -1.63
CA LYS A 29 5.67 -14.04 -0.53
C LYS A 29 6.67 -15.21 -0.63
N ASN A 30 7.18 -15.48 -1.84
CA ASN A 30 8.03 -16.63 -2.10
C ASN A 30 9.51 -16.37 -1.76
N ASN A 31 9.96 -15.13 -1.94
CA ASN A 31 11.38 -14.81 -1.83
C ASN A 31 11.71 -13.42 -1.24
N ASN A 32 10.72 -12.66 -0.78
CA ASN A 32 10.90 -11.31 -0.22
C ASN A 32 11.54 -10.30 -1.19
N CYS A 33 11.49 -10.57 -2.50
CA CYS A 33 11.96 -9.64 -3.52
C CYS A 33 10.83 -8.73 -3.99
N LYS A 34 11.19 -7.62 -4.66
CA LYS A 34 10.22 -6.82 -5.43
C LYS A 34 9.55 -7.69 -6.49
N ILE A 35 8.29 -7.42 -6.79
CA ILE A 35 7.54 -8.16 -7.81
C ILE A 35 7.80 -7.56 -9.19
N TYR A 36 8.18 -8.41 -10.14
CA TYR A 36 8.31 -8.04 -11.55
C TYR A 36 6.96 -7.57 -12.12
N CYS A 37 7.00 -6.53 -12.95
CA CYS A 37 5.84 -5.90 -13.55
C CYS A 37 5.78 -6.19 -15.06
N PRO A 38 4.96 -7.16 -15.50
CA PRO A 38 4.78 -7.42 -16.93
C PRO A 38 3.95 -6.31 -17.61
N ASP A 39 2.99 -5.75 -16.89
CA ASP A 39 2.14 -4.65 -17.30
C ASP A 39 1.48 -3.99 -16.08
N THR A 40 0.93 -2.79 -16.28
CA THR A 40 0.34 -1.97 -15.22
C THR A 40 -0.90 -2.61 -14.60
N ASP A 41 -1.72 -3.34 -15.36
CA ASP A 41 -2.95 -3.94 -14.83
C ASP A 41 -2.64 -5.10 -13.88
N VAL A 42 -1.63 -5.91 -14.20
CA VAL A 42 -1.09 -6.94 -13.29
C VAL A 42 -0.52 -6.32 -12.02
N CYS A 43 0.11 -5.15 -12.11
CA CYS A 43 0.59 -4.46 -10.91
C CYS A 43 -0.53 -3.90 -10.05
N LYS A 44 -1.57 -3.31 -10.65
CA LYS A 44 -2.75 -2.85 -9.91
C LYS A 44 -3.41 -4.00 -9.16
N ASP A 45 -3.61 -5.14 -9.82
CA ASP A 45 -4.15 -6.33 -9.18
C ASP A 45 -3.22 -6.82 -8.04
N THR A 46 -1.90 -6.83 -8.28
CA THR A 46 -0.91 -7.17 -7.25
C THR A 46 -0.99 -6.23 -6.04
N CYS A 47 -1.09 -4.93 -6.25
CA CYS A 47 -1.17 -3.93 -5.19
C CYS A 47 -2.44 -4.10 -4.36
N LYS A 48 -3.58 -4.31 -5.02
CA LYS A 48 -4.85 -4.57 -4.36
C LYS A 48 -4.84 -5.84 -3.51
N ASN A 49 -4.30 -6.93 -4.06
CA ASN A 49 -4.40 -8.25 -3.44
C ASN A 49 -3.23 -8.62 -2.51
N ARG A 50 -2.06 -7.98 -2.64
CA ARG A 50 -0.88 -8.26 -1.80
C ARG A 50 -0.51 -7.13 -0.85
N ALA A 51 -0.72 -5.88 -1.25
CA ALA A 51 -0.35 -4.72 -0.46
C ALA A 51 -1.55 -3.99 0.15
N SER A 52 -2.78 -4.48 -0.08
CA SER A 52 -4.02 -3.79 0.32
C SER A 52 -4.07 -2.34 -0.17
N ALA A 53 -3.39 -2.06 -1.28
CA ALA A 53 -3.22 -0.73 -1.82
C ALA A 53 -4.28 -0.47 -2.91
N PRO A 54 -4.88 0.72 -2.96
CA PRO A 54 -5.94 1.04 -3.91
C PRO A 54 -5.49 1.06 -5.39
N ASP A 55 -4.19 1.27 -5.64
CA ASP A 55 -3.67 1.42 -6.99
C ASP A 55 -2.18 1.06 -7.06
N GLY A 56 -1.66 0.92 -8.29
CA GLY A 56 -0.26 0.67 -8.56
C GLY A 56 0.11 0.84 -10.03
N LYS A 57 1.41 0.85 -10.31
CA LYS A 57 1.94 0.92 -11.68
C LYS A 57 3.29 0.23 -11.81
N CYS A 58 3.66 -0.11 -13.03
CA CYS A 58 5.06 -0.45 -13.32
C CYS A 58 5.93 0.80 -13.17
N ASP A 59 7.04 0.66 -12.45
CA ASP A 59 8.10 1.65 -12.45
C ASP A 59 9.00 1.52 -13.69
N GLY A 60 9.98 2.42 -13.83
CA GLY A 60 10.92 2.41 -14.95
C GLY A 60 11.90 1.23 -14.97
N TRP A 61 11.93 0.38 -13.95
CA TRP A 61 12.80 -0.79 -13.82
C TRP A 61 12.01 -2.11 -13.83
N ASN A 62 10.80 -2.10 -14.40
CA ASN A 62 9.89 -3.25 -14.47
C ASN A 62 9.56 -3.86 -13.09
N SER A 63 9.51 -3.04 -12.05
CA SER A 63 9.03 -3.44 -10.71
C SER A 63 7.65 -2.85 -10.44
N CYS A 64 6.80 -3.61 -9.78
CA CYS A 64 5.47 -3.13 -9.40
C CYS A 64 5.59 -2.16 -8.22
N TYR A 65 4.95 -1.00 -8.29
CA TYR A 65 4.95 0.03 -7.25
C TYR A 65 3.51 0.36 -6.85
N CYS A 66 3.21 0.27 -5.55
CA CYS A 66 1.88 0.46 -4.99
C CYS A 66 1.74 1.81 -4.31
N PHE A 67 0.55 2.41 -4.45
CA PHE A 67 0.23 3.70 -3.86
C PHE A 67 -0.67 3.54 -2.65
N LYS A 68 -0.41 4.29 -1.57
CA LYS A 68 -1.21 4.27 -0.33
C LYS A 68 -1.35 2.86 0.28
N VAL A 69 -0.22 2.17 0.42
CA VAL A 69 -0.11 0.92 1.18
C VAL A 69 -0.32 1.24 2.67
N PRO A 70 -1.23 0.56 3.38
CA PRO A 70 -1.41 0.73 4.82
C PRO A 70 -0.11 0.48 5.59
N ASP A 71 0.22 1.30 6.58
CA ASP A 71 1.54 1.30 7.22
C ASP A 71 1.95 -0.02 7.87
N HIS A 72 0.97 -0.85 8.25
CA HIS A 72 1.17 -2.17 8.85
C HIS A 72 1.58 -3.24 7.84
N ILE A 73 1.48 -2.97 6.53
CA ILE A 73 1.89 -3.88 5.47
C ILE A 73 3.34 -3.55 5.06
N PRO A 74 4.29 -4.50 5.18
CA PRO A 74 5.67 -4.25 4.82
C PRO A 74 5.85 -4.12 3.31
N VAL A 75 6.55 -3.07 2.90
CA VAL A 75 7.06 -2.86 1.55
C VAL A 75 8.58 -3.00 1.53
N TRP A 76 9.14 -3.20 0.35
CA TRP A 76 10.59 -3.37 0.20
C TRP A 76 11.38 -2.18 0.77
N GLY A 77 12.37 -2.48 1.60
CA GLY A 77 13.20 -1.48 2.28
C GLY A 77 12.73 -1.11 3.68
N ASP A 78 11.52 -1.54 4.08
CA ASP A 78 11.06 -1.32 5.45
C ASP A 78 11.91 -2.06 6.47
N PRO A 79 12.08 -1.51 7.69
CA PRO A 79 12.69 -2.22 8.80
C PRO A 79 12.02 -3.57 9.06
N GLY A 80 12.83 -4.62 9.25
CA GLY A 80 12.34 -5.97 9.53
C GLY A 80 11.97 -6.80 8.30
N THR A 81 12.05 -6.24 7.10
CA THR A 81 11.92 -7.03 5.87
C THR A 81 13.09 -8.01 5.73
N LYS A 82 12.77 -9.26 5.37
CA LYS A 82 13.81 -10.28 5.11
C LYS A 82 14.57 -9.94 3.83
N PRO A 83 15.85 -10.33 3.72
CA PRO A 83 16.60 -10.20 2.47
C PRO A 83 15.87 -10.86 1.30
N CYS A 84 15.99 -10.26 0.12
CA CYS A 84 15.55 -10.85 -1.14
C CYS A 84 16.38 -12.11 -1.42
N MET A 85 15.69 -13.24 -1.66
CA MET A 85 16.28 -14.55 -1.94
C MET A 85 16.14 -14.88 -3.43
N THR A 86 17.13 -14.51 -4.23
CA THR A 86 17.15 -14.79 -5.69
C THR A 86 17.48 -16.24 -6.01
#